data_AF-A0A8J5Y9X4-F1
#
_entry.id   AF-A0A8J5Y9X4-F1
#
_cell.length_a   1.000
_cell.length_b   1.000
_cell.length_c   1.000
_cell.angle_alpha   90.00
_cell.angle_beta   90.00
_cell.angle_gamma   90.00
#
_symmetry.space_group_name_H-M   'P 1'
#
loop_
_entity.id
_entity.type
_entity.pdbx_description
1 polymer ?
#
loop_
_entity_poly.entity_id
_entity_poly.type
_entity_poly.pdbx_seq_one_letter_code
_entity_poly.pdbx_strand_id
1 'polypeptide(L)'
;MSFSPSPPPIFAGENYNIWAVKMRTYLQAHDLWNVVQNDTKPPPLRANPTITQIKQYNKDCAKKYKAMSCLQSGVLDVIFTRIMACDTPKQA
;
A
#
# COMPACT_ATOMS: atom_id res chain seq x y z
N MET A 1 -24.83 5.10 3.52
CA MET A 1 -24.25 3.74 3.46
C MET A 1 -22.74 3.87 3.67
N SER A 2 -22.20 3.33 4.76
CA SER A 2 -20.75 3.29 4.98
C SER A 2 -20.16 2.18 4.12
N PHE A 3 -19.42 2.53 3.07
CA PHE A 3 -18.60 1.57 2.35
C PHE A 3 -17.43 1.19 3.26
N SER A 4 -17.51 0.02 3.89
CA SER A 4 -16.33 -0.62 4.46
C SER A 4 -15.42 -1.01 3.27
N PRO A 5 -14.15 -0.58 3.24
CA PRO A 5 -13.25 -1.01 2.18
C PRO A 5 -13.16 -2.54 2.20
N SER A 6 -13.30 -3.17 1.04
CA SER A 6 -13.10 -4.61 0.92
C SER A 6 -11.70 -4.98 1.41
N PRO A 7 -11.49 -6.16 2.00
CA PRO A 7 -10.14 -6.59 2.36
C PRO A 7 -9.25 -6.68 1.10
N PRO A 8 -7.93 -6.46 1.23
CA PRO A 8 -7.00 -6.70 0.14
C PRO A 8 -7.06 -8.15 -0.34
N PRO A 9 -6.78 -8.43 -1.63
CA PRO A 9 -6.67 -9.81 -2.11
C PRO A 9 -5.47 -10.49 -1.44
N ILE A 10 -5.64 -11.73 -0.99
CA ILE A 10 -4.61 -12.51 -0.30
C ILE A 10 -3.86 -13.40 -1.29
N PHE A 11 -2.54 -13.35 -1.25
CA PHE A 11 -1.65 -14.25 -1.98
C PHE A 11 -1.34 -15.48 -1.14
N ALA A 12 -1.75 -16.64 -1.65
CA ALA A 12 -1.58 -17.93 -0.97
C ALA A 12 -0.42 -18.79 -1.53
N GLY A 13 0.44 -18.21 -2.38
CA GLY A 13 1.57 -18.91 -3.00
C GLY A 13 1.31 -19.37 -4.43
N GLU A 14 0.06 -19.29 -4.90
CA GLU A 14 -0.35 -19.67 -6.25
C GLU A 14 -1.00 -18.50 -6.99
N ASN A 15 -1.11 -18.61 -8.32
CA ASN A 15 -1.80 -17.64 -9.17
C ASN A 15 -1.30 -16.20 -9.03
N TYR A 16 0.02 -16.01 -8.89
CA TYR A 16 0.65 -14.70 -8.70
C TYR A 16 0.15 -13.66 -9.70
N ASN A 17 0.02 -14.01 -10.99
CA ASN A 17 -0.45 -13.07 -12.02
C ASN A 17 -1.86 -12.55 -11.74
N ILE A 18 -2.77 -13.43 -11.27
CA ILE A 18 -4.14 -13.05 -10.91
C ILE A 18 -4.13 -12.16 -9.67
N TRP A 19 -3.36 -12.55 -8.64
CA TRP A 19 -3.23 -11.77 -7.42
C TRP A 19 -2.64 -10.38 -7.70
N ALA A 20 -1.59 -10.28 -8.52
CA ALA A 20 -0.92 -9.04 -8.85
C ALA A 20 -1.86 -8.05 -9.55
N VAL A 21 -2.69 -8.55 -10.48
CA VAL A 21 -3.74 -7.73 -11.13
C VAL A 21 -4.76 -7.25 -10.10
N LYS A 22 -5.28 -8.14 -9.26
CA LYS A 22 -6.27 -7.78 -8.20
C LYS A 22 -5.69 -6.77 -7.21
N MET A 23 -4.45 -6.98 -6.75
CA MET A 23 -3.79 -6.12 -5.79
C MET A 23 -3.51 -4.73 -6.39
N ARG A 24 -3.09 -4.68 -7.65
CA ARG A 24 -2.94 -3.41 -8.38
C ARG A 24 -4.26 -2.66 -8.46
N THR A 25 -5.34 -3.31 -8.88
CA THR A 25 -6.68 -2.70 -8.96
C THR A 25 -7.14 -2.20 -7.58
N TYR A 26 -6.91 -2.99 -6.52
CA TYR A 26 -7.21 -2.60 -5.14
C TYR A 26 -6.48 -1.33 -4.72
N LEU A 27 -5.16 -1.26 -4.95
CA LEU A 27 -4.35 -0.08 -4.65
C LEU A 27 -4.75 1.14 -5.48
N GLN A 28 -5.15 0.95 -6.74
CA GLN A 28 -5.65 2.05 -7.60
C GLN A 28 -6.97 2.61 -7.07
N ALA A 29 -7.90 1.74 -6.66
CA ALA A 29 -9.17 2.16 -6.08
C ALA A 29 -9.01 2.94 -4.76
N HIS A 30 -7.86 2.83 -4.10
CA HIS A 30 -7.55 3.50 -2.82
C HIS A 30 -6.57 4.67 -2.97
N ASP A 31 -6.22 5.06 -4.21
CA ASP A 31 -5.23 6.10 -4.50
C ASP A 31 -3.85 5.81 -3.86
N LEU A 32 -3.48 4.53 -3.81
CA LEU A 32 -2.23 4.03 -3.23
C LEU A 32 -1.23 3.58 -4.29
N TRP A 33 -1.69 3.21 -5.50
CA TRP A 33 -0.81 2.66 -6.55
C TRP A 33 0.34 3.60 -6.93
N ASN A 34 0.06 4.90 -7.04
CA ASN A 34 1.09 5.89 -7.38
C ASN A 34 2.20 5.94 -6.32
N VAL A 35 1.84 5.78 -5.04
CA VAL A 35 2.80 5.78 -3.93
C VAL A 35 3.69 4.53 -3.97
N VAL A 36 3.12 3.37 -4.32
CA VAL A 36 3.88 2.12 -4.51
C VAL A 36 4.84 2.23 -5.68
N GLN A 37 4.40 2.81 -6.80
CA GLN A 37 5.18 2.85 -8.03
C GLN A 37 6.36 3.84 -7.96
N ASN A 38 6.15 5.00 -7.35
CA ASN A 38 7.04 6.16 -7.49
C ASN A 38 7.72 6.59 -6.18
N ASP A 39 7.50 5.88 -5.07
CA ASP A 39 7.92 6.26 -3.69
C ASP A 39 7.76 7.76 -3.41
N THR A 40 6.67 8.34 -3.91
CA THR A 40 6.52 9.80 -3.95
C THR A 40 6.23 10.32 -2.55
N LYS A 41 7.14 11.14 -2.04
CA LYS A 41 6.90 11.91 -0.82
C LYS A 41 5.95 13.07 -1.14
N PRO A 42 4.98 13.37 -0.25
CA PRO A 42 4.14 14.54 -0.44
C PRO A 42 5.00 15.81 -0.46
N PRO A 43 4.65 16.81 -1.28
CA PRO A 43 5.34 18.10 -1.29
C PRO A 43 5.33 18.74 0.11
N PRO A 44 6.38 19.48 0.49
CA PRO A 44 6.40 20.19 1.76
C PRO A 44 5.26 21.20 1.84
N LEU A 45 4.73 21.40 3.04
CA LEU A 45 3.76 22.46 3.30
C LEU A 45 4.39 23.84 3.04
N ARG A 46 3.58 24.77 2.52
CA ARG A 46 3.97 26.18 2.39
C ARG A 46 4.17 26.83 3.76
N ALA A 47 4.82 28.00 3.82
CA ALA A 47 5.14 28.71 5.06
C ALA A 47 3.92 29.01 5.95
N ASN A 48 2.75 29.31 5.37
CA ASN A 48 1.50 29.57 6.09
C ASN A 48 0.36 28.66 5.59
N PRO A 49 0.35 27.38 6.01
CA PRO A 49 -0.64 26.43 5.54
C PRO A 49 -1.98 26.62 6.25
N THR A 50 -3.10 26.40 5.54
CA THR A 50 -4.42 26.32 6.18
C THR A 50 -4.61 24.98 6.89
N ILE A 51 -5.55 24.91 7.83
CA ILE A 51 -5.93 23.64 8.50
C ILE A 51 -6.27 22.55 7.46
N THR A 52 -6.93 22.91 6.37
CA THR A 52 -7.26 21.99 5.27
C THR A 52 -6.01 21.44 4.58
N GLN A 53 -4.99 22.29 4.35
CA GLN A 53 -3.72 21.86 3.76
C GLN A 53 -2.94 20.94 4.69
N ILE A 54 -2.90 21.23 5.99
CA ILE A 54 -2.26 20.35 6.99
C ILE A 54 -2.95 18.98 7.02
N LYS A 55 -4.29 18.96 7.05
CA LYS A 55 -5.06 17.71 7.02
C LYS A 55 -4.79 16.89 5.76
N GLN A 56 -4.69 17.55 4.60
CA GLN A 56 -4.40 16.87 3.34
C GLN A 56 -2.98 16.32 3.31
N TYR A 57 -1.98 17.11 3.71
CA TYR A 57 -0.59 16.66 3.82
C TYR A 57 -0.46 15.43 4.73
N ASN A 58 -1.10 15.43 5.90
CA ASN A 58 -1.08 14.29 6.80
C ASN A 58 -1.74 13.03 6.17
N LYS A 59 -2.84 13.22 5.41
CA LYS A 59 -3.46 12.11 4.66
C LYS A 59 -2.50 11.54 3.62
N ASP A 60 -1.80 12.41 2.88
CA ASP A 60 -0.86 11.99 1.84
C ASP A 60 0.39 11.32 2.43
N CYS A 61 0.93 11.82 3.55
CA CYS A 61 1.98 11.13 4.31
C CYS A 61 1.54 9.73 4.75
N ALA A 62 0.29 9.59 5.18
CA ALA A 62 -0.25 8.30 5.62
C ALA A 62 -0.45 7.30 4.47
N LYS A 63 -0.57 7.74 3.20
CA LYS A 63 -0.76 6.84 2.05
C LYS A 63 0.39 5.84 1.92
N LYS A 64 1.64 6.22 2.22
CA LYS A 64 2.79 5.31 2.17
C LYS A 64 2.62 4.14 3.13
N TYR A 65 2.30 4.42 4.38
CA TYR A 65 2.09 3.37 5.39
C TYR A 65 0.85 2.52 5.09
N LYS A 66 -0.22 3.13 4.56
CA LYS A 66 -1.41 2.39 4.11
C LYS A 66 -1.10 1.44 2.97
N ALA A 67 -0.37 1.90 1.95
CA ALA A 67 0.04 1.07 0.83
C ALA A 67 0.88 -0.13 1.31
N MET A 68 1.83 0.12 2.21
CA MET A 68 2.66 -0.94 2.79
C MET A 68 1.82 -1.95 3.57
N SER A 69 0.89 -1.47 4.42
CA SER A 69 -0.04 -2.34 5.15
C SER A 69 -0.92 -3.16 4.20
N CYS A 70 -1.43 -2.59 3.11
CA CYS A 70 -2.21 -3.34 2.12
C CYS A 70 -1.41 -4.45 1.43
N LEU A 71 -0.15 -4.19 1.10
CA LEU A 71 0.74 -5.19 0.51
C LEU A 71 1.05 -6.31 1.51
N GLN A 72 1.34 -5.97 2.77
CA GLN A 72 1.62 -6.93 3.83
C GLN A 72 0.41 -7.81 4.15
N SER A 73 -0.77 -7.20 4.35
CA SER A 73 -2.03 -7.94 4.58
C SER A 73 -2.51 -8.72 3.36
N GLY A 74 -1.97 -8.41 2.17
CA GLY A 74 -2.26 -9.11 0.94
C GLY A 74 -1.45 -10.39 0.72
N VAL A 75 -0.65 -10.81 1.69
CA VAL A 75 0.18 -12.02 1.63
C VAL A 75 -0.14 -12.89 2.84
N LEU A 76 -0.24 -14.22 2.67
CA LEU A 76 -0.39 -15.11 3.82
C LEU A 76 0.79 -14.99 4.78
N ASP A 77 0.53 -15.03 6.09
CA ASP A 77 1.55 -14.88 7.13
C ASP A 77 2.73 -15.85 6.98
N VAL A 78 2.47 -17.09 6.55
CA VAL A 78 3.53 -18.09 6.30
C VAL A 78 4.48 -17.67 5.18
N ILE A 79 3.97 -16.99 4.15
CA ILE A 79 4.77 -16.48 3.04
C ILE A 79 5.47 -15.19 3.48
N PHE A 80 4.76 -14.31 4.19
CA PHE A 80 5.34 -13.09 4.74
C PHE A 80 6.52 -13.40 5.67
N THR A 81 6.38 -14.40 6.55
CA THR A 81 7.43 -14.86 7.47
C THR A 81 8.66 -15.38 6.73
N ARG A 82 8.48 -16.03 5.57
CA ARG A 82 9.61 -16.44 4.73
C ARG A 82 10.31 -15.25 4.08
N ILE A 83 9.54 -14.33 3.50
CA ILE A 83 10.08 -13.15 2.82
C ILE A 83 10.80 -12.21 3.80
N MET A 84 10.26 -12.00 4.99
CA MET A 84 10.89 -11.09 5.97
C MET A 84 12.23 -11.58 6.51
N ALA A 85 12.51 -12.89 6.40
CA ALA A 85 13.79 -13.48 6.75
C ALA A 85 14.80 -13.44 5.59
N CYS A 86 14.41 -12.93 4.42
CA CYS A 86 15.25 -12.86 3.23
C CYS A 86 15.83 -11.45 3.05
N ASP A 87 17.14 -11.34 2.93
CA ASP A 87 17.82 -10.07 2.64
C ASP A 87 17.73 -9.67 1.16
N THR A 88 17.51 -10.65 0.29
CA THR A 88 17.44 -10.46 -1.16
C THR A 88 16.24 -11.22 -1.78
N PRO A 89 15.68 -10.73 -2.90
CA PRO A 89 14.58 -11.41 -3.58
C PRO A 89 14.88 -12.84 -4.04
N LYS A 90 16.16 -13.20 -4.20
CA LYS A 90 16.58 -14.54 -4.66
C LYS A 90 16.55 -15.59 -3.54
N GLN A 91 16.45 -15.18 -2.29
CA GLN A 91 16.39 -16.07 -1.13
C GLN A 91 14.96 -16.52 -0.79
N ALA A 92 13.95 -15.83 -1.36
CA ALA A 92 12.54 -16.06 -1.10
C ALA A 92 11.93 -17.15 -2.00
#